data_AF-A0A3C0Z4B2-F1
#
_entry.id   AF-A0A3C0Z4B2-F1
#
_cell.length_a   1.000
_cell.length_b   1.000
_cell.length_c   1.000
_cell.angle_alpha   90.00
_cell.angle_beta   90.00
_cell.angle_gamma   90.00
#
_symmetry.space_group_name_H-M   'P 1'
#
loop_
_entity.id
_entity.type
_entity.pdbx_description
1 polymer ?
#
loop_
_entity_poly.entity_id
_entity_poly.type
_entity_poly.pdbx_seq_one_letter_code
_entity_poly.pdbx_strand_id
1 'polypeptide(L)' 'MEYFSLLKHRSDEIIKFIANCGIFSLLLKNGQVIHFIPDNPDHFMEWLGSKGIKDIKRQQTNRLQEEEAAV' A
#
# COMPACT_ATOMS: atom_id res chain seq x y z
N MET A 1 -6.21 -8.42 -16.41
CA MET A 1 -6.20 -7.23 -15.53
C MET A 1 -7.01 -7.61 -14.31
N GLU A 2 -6.36 -7.89 -13.19
CA GLU A 2 -7.06 -8.25 -11.96
C GLU A 2 -7.46 -6.96 -11.23
N TYR A 3 -8.75 -6.85 -10.97
CA TYR A 3 -9.36 -5.73 -10.28
C TYR A 3 -9.99 -6.29 -9.02
N PHE A 4 -9.67 -5.69 -7.87
CA PHE A 4 -10.34 -6.06 -6.64
C PHE A 4 -11.77 -5.52 -6.76
N SER A 5 -12.79 -6.38 -6.86
CA SER A 5 -14.15 -5.99 -7.27
C SER A 5 -14.72 -4.76 -6.55
N LEU A 6 -14.30 -4.58 -5.30
CA LEU A 6 -14.69 -3.48 -4.41
C LEU A 6 -13.90 -2.18 -4.66
N LEU A 7 -12.66 -2.28 -5.11
CA LEU A 7 -11.78 -1.15 -5.37
C LEU A 7 -12.04 -0.65 -6.79
N LYS A 8 -12.76 0.47 -6.95
CA LYS A 8 -13.12 1.15 -8.23
C LYS A 8 -11.97 1.56 -9.16
N HIS A 9 -10.77 1.08 -8.93
CA HIS A 9 -9.56 1.41 -9.66
C HIS A 9 -8.74 0.17 -9.97
N ARG A 10 -7.98 0.22 -11.06
CA ARG A 10 -7.11 -0.89 -11.47
C ARG A 10 -5.83 -0.89 -10.66
N SER A 11 -5.25 -2.07 -10.45
CA SER A 11 -3.98 -2.20 -9.73
C SER A 11 -2.83 -1.42 -10.39
N ASP A 12 -2.81 -1.34 -11.72
CA ASP A 12 -1.79 -0.62 -12.46
C ASP A 12 -1.89 0.91 -12.33
N GLU A 13 -2.99 1.43 -11.80
CA GLU A 13 -3.14 2.85 -11.50
C GLU A 13 -2.52 3.21 -10.15
N ILE A 14 -2.27 2.24 -9.28
CA ILE A 14 -1.75 2.45 -7.93
C ILE A 14 -0.22 2.49 -7.99
N ILE A 15 0.36 3.60 -7.51
CA ILE A 15 1.82 3.74 -7.42
C ILE A 15 2.32 3.24 -6.06
N LYS A 16 1.68 3.68 -4.98
CA LYS A 16 2.09 3.41 -3.60
C LYS A 16 0.87 3.39 -2.69
N PHE A 17 1.00 2.76 -1.53
CA PHE A 17 -0.05 2.78 -0.52
C PHE A 17 0.48 2.99 0.89
N ILE A 18 -0.39 3.44 1.78
CA ILE A 18 -0.18 3.46 3.22
C ILE A 18 -1.32 2.69 3.86
N ALA A 19 -1.00 1.71 4.69
CA ALA A 19 -1.97 1.04 5.55
C ALA A 19 -1.86 1.58 6.99
N ASN A 20 -3.00 1.88 7.62
CA ASN A 20 -3.06 2.23 9.03
C ASN A 20 -4.41 1.83 9.63
N CYS A 21 -4.40 1.04 10.71
CA CYS A 21 -5.62 0.60 11.41
C CYS A 21 -6.70 0.02 10.49
N GLY A 22 -6.32 -0.76 9.47
CA GLY A 22 -7.25 -1.36 8.50
C GLY A 22 -7.73 -0.43 7.39
N ILE A 23 -7.31 0.84 7.39
CA ILE A 23 -7.60 1.80 6.32
C ILE A 23 -6.40 1.88 5.38
N PHE A 24 -6.66 1.79 4.08
CA PHE A 24 -5.65 1.88 3.03
C PHE A 24 -5.82 3.18 2.26
N SER A 25 -4.77 3.99 2.25
CA SER A 25 -4.67 5.19 1.42
C SER A 25 -3.82 4.85 0.20
N LEU A 26 -4.41 4.87 -0.99
CA LEU A 26 -3.76 4.50 -2.25
C LEU A 26 -3.46 5.76 -3.06
N LEU A 27 -2.20 5.95 -3.43
CA LEU A 27 -1.78 7.00 -4.35
C LEU A 27 -1.89 6.48 -5.79
N LEU A 28 -2.71 7.14 -6.58
CA LEU A 28 -2.92 6.82 -7.99
C LEU A 28 -1.95 7.59 -8.89
N LYS A 29 -1.75 7.09 -10.12
CA LYS A 29 -0.91 7.72 -11.16
C LYS A 29 -1.36 9.10 -11.57
N ASN A 30 -2.65 9.39 -11.46
CA ASN A 30 -3.22 10.71 -11.71
C ASN A 30 -2.99 11.70 -10.55
N GLY A 31 -2.25 11.29 -9.50
CA GLY A 31 -1.97 12.11 -8.31
C GLY A 31 -3.10 12.13 -7.29
N GLN A 32 -4.23 11.46 -7.55
CA GLN A 32 -5.32 11.35 -6.58
C GLN A 32 -4.98 10.35 -5.49
N VAL A 33 -5.48 10.61 -4.29
CA VAL A 33 -5.41 9.69 -3.16
C VAL A 33 -6.82 9.20 -2.86
N ILE A 34 -6.99 7.88 -2.84
CA ILE A 34 -8.26 7.25 -2.48
C ILE A 34 -8.10 6.50 -1.16
N HIS A 35 -9.16 6.50 -0.36
CA HIS A 35 -9.24 5.72 0.87
C HIS A 35 -10.11 4.50 0.63
N PHE A 36 -9.59 3.33 0.99
CA PHE A 36 -10.26 2.06 0.80
C PHE A 36 -10.17 1.24 2.08
N ILE A 37 -11.29 0.64 2.46
CA ILE A 37 -11.41 -0.23 3.63
C ILE A 37 -11.85 -1.60 3.10
N PRO A 38 -10.94 -2.56 2.92
CA PRO A 38 -11.28 -3.91 2.51
C PRO A 38 -11.94 -4.67 3.67
N ASP A 39 -12.86 -5.60 3.34
CA ASP A 39 -13.39 -6.57 4.31
C ASP A 39 -12.30 -7.46 4.91
N ASN A 40 -11.25 -7.74 4.14
CA ASN A 40 -10.10 -8.55 4.57
C ASN A 40 -8.78 -7.80 4.29
N PRO A 41 -8.29 -7.00 5.27
CA PRO A 41 -7.08 -6.20 5.16
C PRO A 41 -5.83 -6.99 4.81
N ASP A 42 -5.64 -8.18 5.41
CA ASP A 42 -4.46 -9.02 5.19
C ASP A 42 -4.38 -9.49 3.73
N HIS A 43 -5.50 -10.01 3.22
CA HIS A 43 -5.60 -10.44 1.83
C HIS A 43 -5.40 -9.28 0.84
N PHE A 44 -5.91 -8.09 1.17
CA PHE A 44 -5.70 -6.90 0.34
C PHE A 44 -4.23 -6.44 0.33
N MET A 45 -3.55 -6.52 1.48
CA MET A 45 -2.13 -6.21 1.58
C MET A 45 -1.27 -7.19 0.76
N GLU A 46 -1.55 -8.50 0.84
CA GLU A 46 -0.88 -9.52 0.02
C GLU A 46 -1.09 -9.28 -1.48
N TRP A 47 -2.31 -8.92 -1.87
CA TRP A 47 -2.62 -8.58 -3.26
C TRP A 47 -1.82 -7.37 -3.76
N LEU A 48 -1.74 -6.29 -2.98
CA LEU A 48 -0.92 -5.12 -3.31
C LEU A 48 0.58 -5.50 -3.45
N GLY A 49 1.08 -6.34 -2.53
CA GLY A 49 2.44 -6.85 -2.56
C GLY A 49 2.73 -7.72 -3.79
N SER A 50 1.81 -8.60 -4.16
CA SER A 50 1.88 -9.44 -5.37
C SER A 50 1.95 -8.60 -6.66
N LYS A 51 1.34 -7.41 -6.66
CA LYS A 51 1.41 -6.44 -7.77
C LYS A 51 2.66 -5.54 -7.73
N GLY A 52 3.54 -5.71 -6.75
CA GLY A 52 4.74 -4.90 -6.57
C GLY A 52 4.48 -3.49 -6.05
N ILE A 53 3.27 -3.22 -5.56
CA ILE A 53 2.90 -1.93 -4.98
C ILE A 53 3.47 -1.89 -3.56
N LYS A 54 4.22 -0.83 -3.25
CA LYS A 54 4.97 -0.73 -1.99
C LYS A 54 4.19 0.00 -0.92
N ASP A 55 4.25 -0.54 0.30
CA ASP A 55 3.82 0.14 1.52
C ASP A 55 4.87 1.19 1.91
N ILE A 56 4.46 2.47 1.98
CA ILE A 56 5.37 3.58 2.28
C ILE A 56 5.77 3.61 3.77
N LYS A 57 4.88 3.22 4.69
CA LYS A 57 5.16 3.18 6.14
C LYS A 57 6.16 2.08 6.48
N ARG A 58 6.04 0.92 5.82
CA ARG A 58 6.93 -0.23 6.07
C ARG A 58 8.37 0.02 5.61
N GLN A 59 8.60 0.96 4.68
CA GLN A 59 9.96 1.38 4.32
C GLN A 59 10.63 2.27 5.38
N GLN A 60 9.86 2.95 6.22
CA GLN A 60 10.40 3.88 7.21
C GLN A 60 10.95 3.14 8.44
N THR A 61 10.38 1.98 8.80
CA THR A 61 10.88 1.18 9.93
C THR A 61 12.24 0.53 9.66
N ASN A 62 12.57 0.24 8.38
CA ASN A 62 13.85 -0.38 8.05
C ASN A 62 15.01 0.62 7.94
N ARG A 63 14.75 1.91 7.66
CA ARG A 63 15.84 2.91 7.54
C ARG A 63 16.34 3.44 8.88
N LEU A 64 15.50 3.41 9.92
CA LEU A 64 15.88 3.91 11.26
C LEU A 64 16.69 2.89 12.07
N GLN A 65 16.63 1.59 11.73
CA GLN A 65 17.41 0.56 12.44
C GLN A 65 18.87 0.45 11.96
N GLU A 66 19.20 0.91 10.75
CA GLU A 66 20.56 0.86 10.22
C GLU A 66 21.44 2.04 10.71
N GLU A 67 20.84 3.16 11.11
CA GLU A 67 21.57 4.33 11.64
C GLU A 67 21.90 4.21 13.13
N GLU A 68 21.13 3.46 13.93
CA GLU A 68 21.45 3.19 15.36
C GLU A 68 22.46 2.05 15.58
N ALA A 69 22.68 1.18 14.60
CA ALA A 69 23.67 0.09 14.71
C ALA A 69 25.11 0.51 14.31
N ALA A 70 25.30 1.76 13.90
CA ALA A 70 26.57 2.30 13.40
C ALA A 70 27.19 3.40 14.27
N VAL A 71 26.66 3.64 15.48
CA VAL A 71 27.14 4.64 16.45
C VAL A 71 27.79 3.98 17.67
#